data_AF-H0EIW3-F1
#
_entry.id   AF-H0EIW3-F1
#
_cell.length_a   1.000
_cell.length_b   1.000
_cell.length_c   1.000
_cell.angle_alpha   90.00
_cell.angle_beta   90.00
_cell.angle_gamma   90.00
#
_symmetry.space_group_name_H-M   'P 1'
#
loop_
_entity.id
_entity.type
_entity.pdbx_description
1 polymer ?
#
loop_
_entity_poly.entity_id
_entity_poly.type
_entity_poly.pdbx_seq_one_letter_code
_entity_poly.pdbx_strand_id
1 'polypeptide(L)'
;MLLDLQPGVPESDIKRCYRVKSLLIHPDKTKNPQAPDAFDRLKKAQTELMDEKHRERLDEAIADARMLLIRENKWTVDSEELKTQQFAKDWREKTKLVLIDNEHRRRRQVKAQMQEEGREQKKADDELEARKRKRDHEHDWEATREQRIGSWRDFQKGGEKKKKKKAKPIG
;
A
#
# COMPACT_ATOMS: atom_id res chain seq x y z
N MET A 1 5.35 8.89 -25.17
CA MET A 1 6.50 8.31 -24.44
C MET A 1 7.74 9.10 -24.81
N LEU A 2 8.63 9.39 -23.86
CA LEU A 2 9.78 10.31 -24.05
C LEU A 2 10.78 9.85 -25.13
N LEU A 3 10.90 8.54 -25.33
CA LEU A 3 11.76 7.94 -26.35
C LEU A 3 11.05 7.75 -27.70
N ASP A 4 9.74 8.04 -27.80
CA ASP A 4 8.90 7.87 -29.01
C ASP A 4 9.01 6.48 -29.66
N LEU A 5 9.19 5.46 -28.83
CA LEU A 5 9.28 4.07 -29.27
C LEU A 5 7.90 3.43 -29.32
N GLN A 6 7.71 2.56 -30.29
CA GLN A 6 6.57 1.65 -30.34
C GLN A 6 6.76 0.50 -29.34
N PRO A 7 5.67 -0.14 -28.88
CA PRO A 7 5.77 -1.35 -28.05
C PRO A 7 6.55 -2.45 -28.75
N GLY A 8 7.23 -3.31 -27.97
CA GLY A 8 7.94 -4.48 -28.52
C GLY A 8 9.30 -4.22 -29.18
N VAL A 9 9.85 -3.01 -29.12
CA VAL A 9 11.19 -2.71 -29.69
C VAL A 9 12.33 -3.40 -28.93
N PRO A 10 13.36 -3.96 -29.58
CA PRO A 10 14.45 -4.62 -28.87
C PRO A 10 15.25 -3.62 -28.01
N GLU A 11 15.89 -4.11 -26.95
CA GLU A 11 16.70 -3.27 -26.05
C GLU A 11 17.82 -2.50 -26.77
N SER A 12 18.37 -3.07 -27.85
CA SER A 12 19.36 -2.43 -28.70
C SER A 12 18.85 -1.10 -29.26
N ASP A 13 17.58 -1.04 -29.62
CA ASP A 13 16.95 0.15 -30.19
C ASP A 13 16.67 1.19 -29.10
N ILE A 14 16.29 0.75 -27.90
CA ILE A 14 16.14 1.62 -26.72
C ILE A 14 17.48 2.32 -26.42
N LYS A 15 18.58 1.55 -26.38
CA LYS A 15 19.94 2.07 -26.16
C LYS A 15 20.37 3.02 -27.28
N ARG A 16 20.09 2.67 -28.54
CA ARG A 16 20.40 3.52 -29.70
C ARG A 16 19.63 4.85 -29.64
N CYS A 17 18.32 4.81 -29.39
CA CYS A 17 17.47 5.99 -29.29
C CYS A 17 17.90 6.89 -28.13
N TYR A 18 18.21 6.31 -26.97
CA TYR A 18 18.79 7.05 -25.84
C TYR A 18 20.06 7.78 -26.26
N ARG A 19 21.02 7.08 -26.88
CA ARG A 19 22.31 7.66 -27.29
C ARG A 19 22.14 8.83 -28.26
N VAL A 20 21.25 8.70 -29.24
CA VAL A 20 21.00 9.76 -30.22
C VAL A 20 20.35 10.97 -29.55
N LYS A 21 19.29 10.76 -28.76
CA LYS A 21 18.56 11.86 -28.10
C LYS A 21 19.43 12.54 -27.02
N SER A 22 20.22 11.79 -26.27
CA SER A 22 21.06 12.31 -25.18
C SER A 22 22.17 13.22 -25.69
N LEU A 23 22.74 12.94 -26.87
CA LEU A 23 23.73 13.81 -27.51
C LEU A 23 23.13 15.17 -27.91
N LEU A 24 21.85 15.21 -28.30
CA LEU A 24 21.17 16.44 -28.71
C LEU A 24 20.84 17.36 -27.52
N ILE A 25 20.63 16.79 -26.34
CA ILE A 25 20.22 17.52 -25.11
C ILE A 25 21.30 17.49 -24.03
N HIS A 26 22.54 17.13 -24.37
CA HIS A 26 23.61 17.03 -23.38
C HIS A 26 23.88 18.41 -22.75
N PRO A 27 23.85 18.55 -21.42
CA PRO A 27 23.97 19.86 -20.76
C PRO A 27 25.25 20.61 -21.13
N ASP A 28 26.38 19.91 -21.30
CA ASP A 28 27.65 20.54 -21.71
C ASP A 28 27.67 21.05 -23.15
N LYS A 29 26.74 20.61 -24.00
CA LYS A 29 26.71 20.94 -25.44
C LYS A 29 25.60 21.91 -25.81
N THR A 30 24.79 22.35 -24.84
CA THR A 30 23.68 23.27 -25.07
C THR A 30 23.61 24.34 -24.01
N LYS A 31 23.20 25.56 -24.40
CA LYS A 31 23.00 26.68 -23.48
C LYS A 31 21.61 26.71 -22.86
N ASN A 32 20.76 25.73 -23.18
CA ASN A 32 19.39 25.68 -22.68
C ASN A 32 19.37 25.32 -21.18
N PRO A 33 18.81 26.16 -20.30
CA PRO A 33 18.76 25.89 -18.86
C PRO A 33 17.95 24.65 -18.49
N GLN A 34 17.05 24.17 -19.37
CA GLN A 34 16.26 22.96 -19.15
C GLN A 34 16.98 21.67 -19.57
N ALA A 35 18.17 21.76 -20.17
CA ALA A 35 18.88 20.59 -20.67
C ALA A 35 19.26 19.55 -19.60
N PRO A 36 19.72 19.92 -18.39
CA PRO A 36 19.97 18.95 -17.32
C PRO A 36 18.73 18.12 -16.97
N ASP A 37 17.59 18.78 -16.72
CA ASP A 37 16.32 18.10 -16.39
C ASP A 37 15.84 17.22 -17.55
N ALA A 38 15.92 17.71 -18.79
CA ALA A 38 15.56 16.92 -19.96
C ALA A 38 16.45 15.67 -20.11
N PHE A 39 17.75 15.80 -19.86
CA PHE A 39 18.71 14.70 -19.91
C PHE A 39 18.43 13.66 -18.82
N ASP A 40 18.16 14.10 -17.59
CA ASP A 40 17.83 13.23 -16.46
C ASP A 40 16.52 12.46 -16.71
N ARG A 41 15.49 13.13 -17.22
CA ARG A 41 14.24 12.48 -17.64
C ARG A 41 14.49 11.43 -18.71
N LEU A 42 15.36 11.74 -19.69
CA LEU A 42 15.71 10.81 -20.76
C LEU A 42 16.43 9.57 -20.22
N LYS A 43 17.37 9.77 -19.28
CA LYS A 43 18.10 8.68 -18.61
C LYS A 43 17.19 7.82 -17.74
N LYS A 44 16.26 8.45 -17.02
CA LYS A 44 15.23 7.74 -16.24
C LYS A 44 14.35 6.87 -17.15
N ALA A 45 13.86 7.42 -18.25
CA ALA A 45 13.05 6.68 -19.21
C ALA A 45 13.80 5.48 -19.81
N GLN A 46 15.09 5.64 -20.15
CA GLN A 46 15.91 4.51 -20.59
C GLN A 46 16.02 3.44 -19.50
N THR A 47 16.29 3.83 -18.26
CA THR A 47 16.44 2.91 -17.13
C THR A 47 15.15 2.11 -16.89
N GLU A 48 14.00 2.78 -16.88
CA GLU A 48 12.70 2.11 -16.70
C GLU A 48 12.35 1.17 -17.85
N LEU A 49 12.67 1.52 -19.10
CA LEU A 49 12.42 0.65 -20.26
C LEU A 49 13.39 -0.54 -20.37
N MET A 50 14.52 -0.49 -19.67
CA MET A 50 15.48 -1.59 -19.58
C MET A 50 15.12 -2.58 -18.46
N ASP A 51 14.19 -2.22 -17.57
CA ASP A 51 13.68 -3.13 -16.55
C ASP A 51 12.50 -3.94 -17.11
N GLU A 52 12.65 -5.26 -17.15
CA GLU A 52 11.68 -6.17 -17.76
C GLU A 52 10.29 -6.08 -17.13
N LYS A 53 10.21 -5.93 -15.81
CA LYS A 53 8.94 -5.86 -15.07
C LYS A 53 8.22 -4.54 -15.30
N HIS A 54 8.94 -3.43 -15.35
CA HIS A 54 8.36 -2.13 -15.69
C HIS A 54 7.89 -2.11 -17.14
N ARG A 55 8.67 -2.75 -18.02
CA ARG A 55 8.36 -2.86 -19.43
C ARG A 55 7.11 -3.69 -19.70
N GLU A 56 6.98 -4.85 -19.07
CA GLU A 56 5.79 -5.70 -19.16
C GLU A 56 4.52 -4.93 -18.76
N ARG A 57 4.54 -4.24 -17.61
CA ARG A 57 3.41 -3.41 -17.15
C ARG A 57 3.07 -2.27 -18.09
N LEU A 58 4.08 -1.68 -18.72
CA LEU A 58 3.89 -0.63 -19.70
C LEU A 58 3.23 -1.19 -20.97
N ASP A 59 3.70 -2.34 -21.45
CA ASP A 59 3.15 -3.02 -22.62
C ASP A 59 1.69 -3.47 -22.37
N GLU A 60 1.38 -3.98 -21.18
CA GLU A 60 0.00 -4.26 -20.72
C GLU A 60 -0.88 -3.00 -20.77
N ALA A 61 -0.43 -1.90 -20.18
CA ALA A 61 -1.19 -0.65 -20.16
C ALA A 61 -1.42 -0.08 -21.57
N ILE A 62 -0.46 -0.26 -22.48
CA ILE A 62 -0.57 0.14 -23.88
C ILE A 62 -1.59 -0.73 -24.62
N ALA A 63 -1.57 -2.04 -24.40
CA ALA A 63 -2.53 -2.97 -24.97
C ALA A 63 -3.96 -2.68 -24.46
N ASP A 64 -4.13 -2.49 -23.16
CA ASP A 64 -5.39 -2.12 -22.53
C ASP A 64 -5.95 -0.82 -23.10
N ALA A 65 -5.10 0.21 -23.22
CA ALA A 65 -5.50 1.48 -23.81
C ALA A 65 -6.00 1.33 -25.24
N ARG A 66 -5.36 0.46 -26.05
CA ARG A 66 -5.81 0.14 -27.41
C ARG A 66 -7.19 -0.51 -27.40
N MET A 67 -7.37 -1.53 -26.56
CA MET A 67 -8.65 -2.25 -26.43
C MET A 67 -9.78 -1.35 -25.95
N LEU A 68 -9.52 -0.47 -24.99
CA LEU A 68 -10.50 0.49 -24.47
C LEU A 68 -10.95 1.46 -25.57
N LEU A 69 -10.04 2.00 -26.38
CA LEU A 69 -10.40 2.88 -27.49
C LEU A 69 -11.21 2.16 -28.56
N ILE A 70 -10.82 0.93 -28.93
CA ILE A 70 -11.60 0.11 -29.87
C ILE A 70 -13.02 -0.09 -29.35
N ARG A 71 -13.18 -0.42 -28.06
CA ARG A 71 -14.48 -0.63 -27.43
C ARG A 71 -15.32 0.65 -27.34
N GLU A 72 -14.72 1.76 -26.93
CA GLU A 72 -15.39 3.06 -26.79
C GLU A 72 -15.95 3.56 -28.11
N ASN A 73 -15.19 3.37 -29.19
CA ASN A 73 -15.59 3.78 -30.54
C ASN A 73 -16.36 2.69 -31.31
N LYS A 74 -16.59 1.52 -30.69
CA LYS A 74 -17.25 0.35 -31.32
C LYS A 74 -16.57 -0.10 -32.63
N TRP A 75 -15.25 -0.01 -32.67
CA TRP A 75 -14.43 -0.43 -33.80
C TRP A 75 -14.10 -1.92 -33.73
N THR A 76 -13.54 -2.43 -34.82
CA THR A 76 -12.91 -3.76 -34.86
C THR A 76 -11.39 -3.61 -34.92
N VAL A 77 -10.66 -4.72 -34.79
CA VAL A 77 -9.19 -4.72 -34.86
C VAL A 77 -8.64 -4.32 -36.24
N ASP A 78 -9.49 -4.37 -37.27
CA ASP A 78 -9.15 -4.09 -38.66
C ASP A 78 -9.64 -2.71 -39.14
N SER A 79 -10.31 -1.95 -38.28
CA SER A 79 -10.79 -0.59 -38.55
C SER A 79 -9.67 0.32 -39.07
N GLU A 80 -9.91 1.02 -40.18
CA GLU A 80 -8.93 1.92 -40.80
C GLU A 80 -8.55 3.09 -39.89
N GLU A 81 -9.46 3.48 -39.01
CA GLU A 81 -9.29 4.51 -37.99
C GLU A 81 -8.07 4.23 -37.11
N LEU A 82 -7.74 2.96 -36.87
CA LEU A 82 -6.58 2.53 -36.06
C LEU A 82 -5.23 2.87 -36.72
N LYS A 83 -5.21 3.16 -38.02
CA LYS A 83 -4.00 3.52 -38.76
C LYS A 83 -3.78 5.03 -38.83
N THR A 84 -4.73 5.82 -38.34
CA THR A 84 -4.68 7.27 -38.42
C THR A 84 -3.71 7.88 -37.41
N GLN A 85 -3.14 9.05 -37.75
CA GLN A 85 -2.33 9.83 -36.80
C GLN A 85 -3.15 10.30 -35.59
N GLN A 86 -4.45 10.50 -35.78
CA GLN A 86 -5.36 10.86 -34.70
C GLN A 86 -5.46 9.72 -33.68
N PHE A 87 -5.68 8.49 -34.14
CA PHE A 87 -5.67 7.33 -33.27
C PHE A 87 -4.35 7.17 -32.52
N ALA A 88 -3.21 7.39 -33.18
CA ALA A 88 -1.92 7.33 -32.50
C ALA A 88 -1.75 8.41 -31.40
N LYS A 89 -2.43 9.55 -31.48
CA LYS A 89 -2.48 10.55 -30.40
C LYS A 89 -3.42 10.11 -29.28
N ASP A 90 -4.62 9.68 -29.64
CA ASP A 90 -5.64 9.26 -28.67
C ASP A 90 -5.18 8.03 -27.89
N TRP A 91 -4.51 7.08 -28.56
CA TRP A 91 -3.92 5.90 -27.94
C TRP A 91 -2.82 6.26 -26.94
N ARG A 92 -1.95 7.22 -27.28
CA ARG A 92 -0.94 7.73 -26.35
C ARG A 92 -1.57 8.40 -25.13
N GLU A 93 -2.64 9.16 -25.32
CA GLU A 93 -3.33 9.82 -24.21
C GLU A 93 -4.06 8.79 -23.33
N LYS A 94 -4.77 7.84 -23.94
CA LYS A 94 -5.45 6.76 -23.23
C LYS A 94 -4.47 5.91 -22.43
N THR A 95 -3.28 5.63 -22.98
CA THR A 95 -2.21 4.91 -22.26
C THR A 95 -1.83 5.63 -20.96
N LYS A 96 -1.69 6.95 -20.97
CA LYS A 96 -1.40 7.72 -19.74
C LYS A 96 -2.52 7.57 -18.73
N LEU A 97 -3.78 7.65 -19.18
CA LEU A 97 -4.95 7.50 -18.30
C LEU A 97 -5.00 6.11 -17.66
N VAL A 98 -4.73 5.06 -18.42
CA VAL A 98 -4.65 3.68 -17.91
C VAL A 98 -3.54 3.53 -16.88
N LEU A 99 -2.34 4.05 -17.15
CA LEU A 99 -1.23 4.03 -16.19
C LEU A 99 -1.60 4.74 -14.87
N ILE A 100 -2.27 5.89 -14.96
CA ILE A 100 -2.73 6.65 -13.79
C ILE A 100 -3.79 5.84 -13.01
N ASP A 101 -4.80 5.26 -13.67
CA ASP A 101 -5.80 4.44 -12.98
C ASP A 101 -5.18 3.20 -12.34
N ASN A 102 -4.27 2.52 -13.04
CA ASN A 102 -3.57 1.35 -12.52
C ASN A 102 -2.78 1.69 -11.25
N GLU A 103 -2.07 2.82 -11.22
CA GLU A 103 -1.35 3.26 -10.03
C GLU A 103 -2.31 3.66 -8.89
N HIS A 104 -3.40 4.36 -9.19
CA HIS A 104 -4.42 4.65 -8.18
C HIS A 104 -5.05 3.39 -7.60
N ARG A 105 -5.33 2.40 -8.44
CA ARG A 105 -5.85 1.08 -8.03
C ARG A 105 -4.86 0.37 -7.13
N ARG A 106 -3.58 0.30 -7.52
CA ARG A 106 -2.50 -0.28 -6.72
C ARG A 106 -2.39 0.39 -5.35
N ARG A 107 -2.40 1.73 -5.30
CA ARG A 107 -2.35 2.48 -4.03
C ARG A 107 -3.55 2.19 -3.13
N ARG A 108 -4.76 2.10 -3.69
CA ARG A 108 -5.97 1.74 -2.94
C ARG A 108 -5.87 0.32 -2.37
N GLN A 109 -5.41 -0.64 -3.16
CA GLN A 109 -5.24 -2.03 -2.75
C GLN A 109 -4.21 -2.18 -1.62
N VAL A 110 -3.04 -1.56 -1.77
CA VAL A 110 -1.98 -1.58 -0.73
C VAL A 110 -2.48 -0.94 0.57
N LYS A 111 -3.18 0.20 0.48
CA LYS A 111 -3.74 0.85 1.65
C LYS A 111 -4.80 -0.01 2.34
N ALA A 112 -5.65 -0.69 1.58
CA ALA A 112 -6.66 -1.60 2.12
C ALA A 112 -6.00 -2.79 2.83
N GLN A 113 -4.98 -3.42 2.22
CA GLN A 113 -4.23 -4.52 2.81
C GLN A 113 -3.56 -4.11 4.14
N MET A 114 -2.85 -2.98 4.17
CA MET A 114 -2.24 -2.49 5.42
C MET A 114 -3.27 -2.23 6.54
N GLN A 115 -4.46 -1.74 6.18
CA GLN A 115 -5.52 -1.52 7.17
C GLN A 115 -6.11 -2.83 7.69
N GLU A 116 -6.22 -3.85 6.86
CA GLU A 116 -6.68 -5.18 7.22
C GLU A 116 -5.66 -5.89 8.13
N GLU A 117 -4.39 -5.91 7.72
CA GLU A 117 -3.28 -6.43 8.53
C GLU A 117 -3.21 -5.74 9.90
N GLY A 118 -3.36 -4.40 9.94
CA GLY A 118 -3.37 -3.66 11.20
C GLY A 118 -4.57 -3.99 12.09
N ARG A 119 -5.73 -4.32 11.51
CA ARG A 119 -6.91 -4.76 12.27
C ARG A 119 -6.73 -6.18 12.80
N GLU A 120 -6.13 -7.08 12.03
CA GLU A 120 -5.83 -8.44 12.45
C GLU A 120 -4.79 -8.46 13.57
N GLN A 121 -3.71 -7.70 13.42
CA GLN A 121 -2.69 -7.55 14.45
C GLN A 121 -3.29 -7.04 15.76
N LYS A 122 -4.12 -5.99 15.70
CA LYS A 122 -4.79 -5.47 16.89
C LYS A 122 -5.68 -6.50 17.57
N LYS A 123 -6.45 -7.29 16.79
CA LYS A 123 -7.28 -8.36 17.35
C LYS A 123 -6.43 -9.45 18.04
N ALA A 124 -5.31 -9.83 17.42
CA ALA A 124 -4.39 -10.81 18.01
C ALA A 124 -3.78 -10.30 19.31
N ASP A 125 -3.36 -9.03 19.34
CA ASP A 125 -2.81 -8.41 20.55
C ASP A 125 -3.85 -8.29 21.66
N ASP A 126 -5.08 -7.86 21.34
CA ASP A 126 -6.20 -7.77 22.28
C ASP A 126 -6.56 -9.15 22.86
N GLU A 127 -6.52 -10.23 22.05
CA GLU A 127 -6.77 -11.60 22.50
C GLU A 127 -5.65 -12.11 23.42
N LEU A 128 -4.40 -11.85 23.06
CA LEU A 128 -3.24 -12.19 23.89
C LEU A 128 -3.28 -11.46 25.23
N GLU A 129 -3.62 -10.18 25.23
CA GLU A 129 -3.75 -9.38 26.44
C GLU A 129 -4.92 -9.86 27.30
N ALA A 130 -6.08 -10.17 26.70
CA ALA A 130 -7.21 -10.73 27.42
C ALA A 130 -6.87 -12.08 28.06
N ARG A 131 -6.14 -12.95 27.34
CA ARG A 131 -5.66 -14.23 27.86
C ARG A 131 -4.65 -14.05 28.98
N LYS A 132 -3.76 -13.05 28.88
CA LYS A 132 -2.83 -12.68 29.95
C LYS A 132 -3.58 -12.18 31.18
N ARG A 133 -4.50 -11.21 31.01
CA ARG A 133 -5.37 -10.70 32.09
C ARG A 133 -6.15 -11.81 32.78
N LYS A 134 -6.69 -12.76 32.03
CA LYS A 134 -7.41 -13.90 32.59
C LYS A 134 -6.50 -14.80 33.44
N ARG A 135 -5.30 -15.15 32.94
CA ARG A 135 -4.32 -15.92 33.71
C ARG A 135 -3.87 -15.20 34.97
N ASP A 136 -3.55 -13.92 34.87
CA ASP A 136 -3.09 -13.12 35.99
C ASP A 136 -4.18 -13.02 37.06
N HIS A 137 -5.44 -12.81 36.65
CA HIS A 137 -6.60 -12.82 37.56
C HIS A 137 -6.83 -14.20 38.21
N GLU A 138 -6.74 -15.31 37.47
CA GLU A 138 -6.86 -16.66 38.03
C GLU A 138 -5.75 -16.95 39.04
N HIS A 139 -4.51 -16.56 38.73
CA HIS A 139 -3.37 -16.68 39.63
C HIS A 139 -3.60 -15.89 40.93
N ASP A 140 -3.98 -14.62 40.84
CA ASP A 140 -4.21 -13.76 42.01
C ASP A 140 -5.41 -14.23 42.83
N TRP A 141 -6.45 -14.75 42.16
CA TRP A 141 -7.59 -15.38 42.81
C TRP A 141 -7.15 -16.61 43.61
N GLU A 142 -6.35 -17.51 43.06
CA GLU A 142 -5.84 -18.69 43.78
C GLU A 142 -4.87 -18.29 44.91
N ALA A 143 -3.97 -17.34 44.68
CA ALA A 143 -3.02 -16.88 45.70
C ALA A 143 -3.72 -16.30 46.94
N THR A 144 -4.84 -15.62 46.75
CA THR A 144 -5.64 -15.05 47.85
C THR A 144 -6.69 -16.03 48.42
N ARG A 145 -6.74 -17.28 47.94
CA ARG A 145 -7.71 -18.30 48.36
C ARG A 145 -7.69 -18.57 49.87
N GLU A 146 -6.52 -18.85 50.44
CA GLU A 146 -6.39 -19.15 51.88
C GLU A 146 -6.76 -17.95 52.75
N GLN A 147 -6.38 -16.73 52.33
CA GLN A 147 -6.80 -15.50 53.01
C GLN A 147 -8.32 -15.31 52.96
N ARG A 148 -8.96 -15.55 51.80
CA ARG A 148 -10.43 -15.49 51.68
C ARG A 148 -11.12 -16.55 52.54
N ILE A 149 -10.62 -17.79 52.55
CA ILE A 149 -11.16 -18.88 53.39
C ILE A 149 -10.98 -18.54 54.87
N GLY A 150 -9.82 -18.03 55.28
CA GLY A 150 -9.57 -17.56 56.64
C GLY A 150 -10.55 -16.48 57.06
N SER A 151 -10.70 -15.44 56.22
CA SER A 151 -11.62 -14.33 56.46
C SER A 151 -13.08 -14.80 56.55
N TRP A 152 -13.49 -15.76 55.71
CA TRP A 152 -14.82 -16.37 55.77
C TRP A 152 -15.04 -17.20 57.04
N ARG A 153 -14.06 -18.02 57.44
CA ARG A 153 -14.11 -18.79 58.70
C ARG A 153 -14.21 -17.86 59.91
N ASP A 154 -13.48 -16.76 59.90
CA ASP A 154 -13.52 -15.76 60.97
C ASP A 154 -14.85 -15.01 61.00
N PHE A 155 -15.43 -14.69 59.85
CA PHE A 155 -16.79 -14.13 59.76
C PHE A 155 -17.85 -15.10 60.31
N GLN A 156 -17.77 -16.39 59.94
CA GLN A 156 -18.68 -17.42 60.44
C GLN A 156 -18.54 -17.61 61.96
N LYS A 157 -17.31 -17.58 62.49
CA LYS A 157 -17.04 -17.61 63.94
C LYS A 157 -17.48 -16.32 64.65
N GLY A 158 -17.41 -15.18 63.95
CA GLY A 158 -17.85 -13.86 64.42
C GLY A 158 -19.37 -13.67 64.52
N GLY A 159 -20.17 -14.65 64.07
CA GLY A 159 -21.60 -14.73 64.34
C GLY A 159 -21.95 -14.95 65.82
N GLU A 160 -20.98 -15.38 66.65
CA GLU A 160 -21.12 -15.43 68.10
C GLU A 160 -20.14 -14.48 68.81
N LYS A 161 -20.71 -13.36 69.30
CA LYS A 161 -20.25 -12.52 70.44
C LYS A 161 -18.94 -11.73 70.28
N LYS A 162 -19.12 -10.44 69.95
CA LYS A 162 -18.58 -9.34 70.79
C LYS A 162 -19.71 -8.40 71.21
N LYS A 163 -20.30 -8.69 72.38
CA LYS A 163 -21.08 -7.71 73.16
C LYS A 163 -20.17 -6.47 73.35
N LYS A 164 -20.49 -5.34 72.71
CA LYS A 164 -19.91 -4.04 73.04
C LYS A 164 -20.13 -3.80 74.54
N LYS A 165 -19.06 -3.81 75.35
CA LYS A 165 -19.10 -3.26 76.71
C LYS A 165 -19.49 -1.79 76.57
N LYS A 166 -20.64 -1.41 77.15
CA LYS A 166 -21.04 0.00 77.29
C LYS A 166 -19.91 0.75 78.01
N ALA A 167 -19.41 1.83 77.42
CA ALA A 167 -18.59 2.79 78.14
C ALA A 167 -19.44 3.41 79.26
N LYS A 168 -18.90 3.49 80.47
CA LYS A 168 -19.54 4.20 81.59
C LYS A 168 -19.46 5.71 81.34
N PRO A 169 -20.51 6.50 81.66
CA PRO A 169 -20.42 7.95 81.60
C PRO A 169 -19.52 8.46 82.73
N ILE A 170 -18.67 9.44 82.41
CA ILE A 170 -17.91 10.24 83.38
C ILE A 170 -18.91 11.25 83.97
N GLY A 171 -18.97 11.30 85.30
CA GLY A 171 -19.70 12.33 86.06
C GLY A 171 -18.90 13.61 86.21
#